data_AF-W9W1K9-F1
#
_entry.id   AF-W9W1K9-F1
#
_cell.length_a   1.000
_cell.length_b   1.000
_cell.length_c   1.000
_cell.angle_alpha   90.00
_cell.angle_beta   90.00
_cell.angle_gamma   90.00
#
_symmetry.space_group_name_H-M   'P 1'
#
loop_
_entity.id
_entity.type
_entity.pdbx_description
1 polymer ?
#
loop_
_entity_poly.entity_id
_entity_poly.type
_entity_poly.pdbx_seq_one_letter_code
_entity_poly.pdbx_strand_id
1 'polypeptide(L)'
;MTKREQDEVREERILMEVVVDAYGPEERAMGWYYYLDDRLSFPFKARCARERTISPLRIGEEVLVERLATEDECLQEIFVLITWQDRTLGLPLAQLDVVEADEDTLEAVGDWHYWVEQGYSYG
;
A
#
# COMPACT_ATOMS: atom_id res chain seq x y z
N MET A 1 -5.80 17.06 -9.37
CA MET A 1 -5.76 15.67 -9.86
C MET A 1 -7.15 15.33 -10.33
N THR A 2 -7.29 14.91 -11.58
CA THR A 2 -8.58 14.43 -12.10
C THR A 2 -8.86 13.10 -11.42
N LYS A 3 -9.90 13.06 -10.58
CA LYS A 3 -10.37 11.84 -9.91
C LYS A 3 -10.58 10.76 -10.98
N ARG A 4 -9.97 9.58 -10.82
CA ARG A 4 -10.15 8.46 -11.73
C ARG A 4 -11.62 8.02 -11.70
N GLU A 5 -12.16 7.53 -12.81
CA GLU A 5 -13.50 6.94 -12.82
C GLU A 5 -13.58 5.84 -11.75
N GLN A 6 -14.73 5.77 -11.06
CA GLN A 6 -14.91 4.82 -9.98
C GLN A 6 -14.95 3.40 -10.52
N ASP A 7 -14.24 2.49 -9.87
CA ASP A 7 -14.24 1.06 -10.14
C ASP A 7 -15.15 0.39 -9.11
N GLU A 8 -16.38 0.05 -9.49
CA GLU A 8 -17.40 -0.47 -8.57
C GLU A 8 -16.94 -1.74 -7.84
N VAL A 9 -16.14 -2.60 -8.50
CA VAL A 9 -15.63 -3.84 -7.90
C VAL A 9 -14.64 -3.51 -6.78
N ARG A 10 -13.75 -2.54 -7.00
CA ARG A 10 -12.79 -2.09 -5.98
C ARG A 10 -13.49 -1.34 -4.86
N GLU A 11 -14.45 -0.47 -5.18
CA GLU A 11 -15.23 0.26 -4.17
C GLU A 11 -16.00 -0.71 -3.26
N GLU A 12 -16.65 -1.75 -3.81
CA GLU A 12 -17.34 -2.76 -3.03
C GLU A 12 -16.38 -3.56 -2.15
N ARG A 13 -15.27 -4.05 -2.71
CA ARG A 13 -14.27 -4.80 -1.94
C ARG A 13 -13.66 -3.96 -0.82
N ILE A 14 -13.28 -2.72 -1.10
CA ILE A 14 -12.72 -1.82 -0.09
C ILE A 14 -13.77 -1.53 0.99
N LEU A 15 -15.02 -1.25 0.63
CA LEU A 15 -16.07 -0.97 1.60
C LEU A 15 -16.35 -2.17 2.52
N MET A 16 -16.38 -3.37 1.95
CA MET A 16 -16.83 -4.57 2.66
C MET A 16 -15.70 -5.33 3.36
N GLU A 17 -14.46 -5.23 2.87
CA GLU A 17 -13.31 -5.96 3.43
C GLU A 17 -12.33 -5.06 4.18
N VAL A 18 -12.27 -3.77 3.86
CA VAL A 18 -11.23 -2.86 4.40
C VAL A 18 -11.81 -1.89 5.42
N VAL A 19 -12.81 -1.10 5.04
CA VAL A 19 -13.36 -0.03 5.89
C VAL A 19 -14.74 -0.37 6.46
N VAL A 20 -15.07 -1.67 6.49
CA VAL A 20 -16.33 -2.16 7.07
C VAL A 20 -16.40 -1.79 8.55
N ASP A 21 -17.50 -1.16 8.94
CA ASP A 21 -17.73 -0.65 10.30
C ASP A 21 -16.60 0.28 10.84
N ALA A 22 -15.85 0.95 9.97
CA ALA A 22 -14.88 1.96 10.38
C ALA A 22 -15.54 3.34 10.56
N TYR A 23 -15.66 3.79 11.81
CA TYR A 23 -16.28 5.05 12.23
C TYR A 23 -15.29 6.21 12.32
N GLY A 24 -13.98 5.93 12.34
CA GLY A 24 -12.94 6.96 12.42
C GLY A 24 -11.67 6.66 11.62
N PRO A 25 -10.74 7.64 11.55
CA PRO A 25 -9.50 7.50 10.79
C PRO A 25 -8.61 6.36 11.26
N GLU A 26 -8.51 6.16 12.58
CA GLU A 26 -7.71 5.08 13.15
C GLU A 26 -8.24 3.70 12.74
N GLU A 27 -9.56 3.50 12.82
CA GLU A 27 -10.20 2.25 12.39
C GLU A 27 -10.02 1.99 10.89
N ARG A 28 -10.10 3.03 10.05
CA ARG A 28 -9.81 2.89 8.61
C ARG A 28 -8.36 2.54 8.34
N ALA A 29 -7.42 3.13 9.10
CA ALA A 29 -6.01 2.82 8.98
C ALA A 29 -5.74 1.36 9.36
N MET A 30 -6.33 0.89 10.46
CA MET A 30 -6.22 -0.51 10.89
C MET A 30 -6.89 -1.48 9.91
N GLY A 31 -8.03 -1.10 9.34
CA GLY A 31 -8.69 -1.87 8.29
C GLY A 31 -7.79 -2.07 7.07
N TRP A 32 -7.16 -1.00 6.58
CA TRP A 32 -6.16 -1.09 5.51
C TRP A 32 -4.95 -1.93 5.88
N TYR A 33 -4.42 -1.74 7.10
CA TYR A 33 -3.27 -2.49 7.58
C TYR A 33 -3.56 -3.99 7.58
N TYR A 34 -4.65 -4.44 8.20
CA TYR A 34 -4.97 -5.86 8.31
C TYR A 34 -5.37 -6.47 6.97
N TYR A 35 -6.09 -5.75 6.12
CA TYR A 35 -6.39 -6.21 4.76
C TYR A 35 -5.11 -6.50 3.97
N LEU A 36 -4.13 -5.59 4.03
CA LEU A 36 -2.85 -5.78 3.34
C LEU A 36 -1.99 -6.84 4.02
N ASP A 37 -1.95 -6.90 5.35
CA ASP A 37 -1.15 -7.90 6.07
C ASP A 37 -1.61 -9.34 5.76
N ASP A 38 -2.93 -9.54 5.62
CA ASP A 38 -3.52 -10.84 5.28
C ASP A 38 -3.33 -11.23 3.80
N ARG A 39 -3.40 -10.25 2.88
CA ARG A 39 -3.39 -10.50 1.42
C ARG A 39 -2.00 -10.46 0.78
N LEU A 40 -1.02 -9.77 1.38
CA LEU A 40 0.30 -9.63 0.77
C LEU A 40 1.18 -10.85 1.06
N SER A 41 1.56 -11.56 0.00
CA SER A 41 2.55 -12.64 0.08
C SER A 41 3.96 -12.08 0.03
N PHE A 42 4.67 -12.15 1.15
CA PHE A 42 6.05 -11.74 1.25
C PHE A 42 7.06 -12.91 1.09
N PRO A 43 8.24 -12.65 0.52
CA PRO A 43 8.64 -11.41 -0.12
C PRO A 43 8.10 -11.31 -1.55
N PHE A 44 7.86 -10.08 -2.03
CA PHE A 44 7.49 -9.82 -3.44
C PHE A 44 8.38 -8.75 -4.07
N LYS A 45 8.51 -8.80 -5.39
CA LYS A 45 9.36 -7.87 -6.14
C LYS A 45 8.56 -6.65 -6.56
N ALA A 46 9.10 -5.46 -6.32
CA ALA A 46 8.47 -4.21 -6.69
C ALA A 46 9.47 -3.24 -7.33
N ARG A 47 8.95 -2.18 -7.96
CA ARG A 47 9.74 -1.14 -8.62
C ARG A 47 9.24 0.23 -8.19
N CYS A 48 10.17 1.13 -7.88
CA CYS A 48 9.84 2.52 -7.60
C CYS A 48 9.21 3.17 -8.84
N ALA A 49 7.96 3.56 -8.74
CA ALA A 49 7.19 4.18 -9.82
C ALA A 49 7.14 5.71 -9.69
N ARG A 50 7.33 6.23 -8.48
CA ARG A 50 7.17 7.67 -8.15
C ARG A 50 8.23 8.09 -7.15
N GLU A 51 8.89 9.21 -7.38
CA GLU A 51 9.84 9.76 -6.40
C GLU A 51 9.10 10.37 -5.21
N ARG A 52 9.67 10.19 -4.02
CA ARG A 52 9.28 10.92 -2.81
C ARG A 52 10.52 11.44 -2.11
N THR A 53 10.50 12.69 -1.65
CA THR A 53 11.64 13.32 -0.97
C THR A 53 12.12 12.56 0.27
N ILE A 54 11.22 11.79 0.89
CA ILE A 54 11.50 10.96 2.08
C ILE A 54 12.14 9.60 1.73
N SER A 55 12.17 9.23 0.45
CA SER A 55 12.66 7.95 -0.04
C SER A 55 13.95 8.15 -0.83
N PRO A 56 14.99 7.31 -0.62
CA PRO A 56 16.22 7.38 -1.40
C PRO A 56 16.11 6.73 -2.78
N LEU A 57 15.01 6.00 -3.07
CA LEU A 57 14.86 5.25 -4.32
C LEU A 57 14.65 6.17 -5.51
N ARG A 58 15.25 5.80 -6.65
CA ARG A 58 14.99 6.44 -7.95
C ARG A 58 13.89 5.70 -8.70
N ILE A 59 13.15 6.42 -9.55
CA ILE A 59 12.17 5.78 -10.44
C ILE A 59 12.89 4.70 -11.28
N GLY A 60 12.27 3.53 -11.36
CA GLY A 60 12.78 2.36 -12.07
C GLY A 60 13.62 1.42 -11.22
N GLU A 61 14.03 1.83 -10.01
CA GLU A 61 14.80 0.98 -9.10
C GLU A 61 13.93 -0.15 -8.54
N GLU A 62 14.42 -1.38 -8.62
CA GLU A 62 13.71 -2.57 -8.15
C GLU A 62 14.16 -2.96 -6.74
N VAL A 63 13.20 -3.32 -5.91
CA VAL A 63 13.41 -3.70 -4.51
C VAL A 63 12.64 -4.98 -4.19
N LEU A 64 13.09 -5.69 -3.17
CA LEU A 64 12.37 -6.83 -2.61
C LEU A 64 11.66 -6.37 -1.34
N VAL A 65 10.33 -6.44 -1.36
CA VAL A 65 9.50 -6.08 -0.21
C VAL A 65 9.40 -7.27 0.72
N GLU A 66 9.75 -7.09 2.00
CA GLU A 66 9.90 -8.20 2.95
C GLU A 66 8.73 -8.32 3.93
N ARG A 67 8.08 -7.21 4.29
CA ARG A 67 6.91 -7.15 5.18
C ARG A 67 6.31 -5.74 5.22
N LEU A 68 5.15 -5.60 5.84
CA LEU A 68 4.65 -4.29 6.29
C LEU A 68 5.54 -3.69 7.39
N ALA A 69 5.51 -2.36 7.50
CA ALA A 69 5.96 -1.63 8.69
C ALA A 69 5.02 -1.92 9.88
N THR A 70 5.29 -1.39 11.08
CA THR A 70 4.37 -1.64 12.20
C THR A 70 3.04 -0.91 12.02
N GLU A 71 2.01 -1.33 12.75
CA GLU A 71 0.69 -0.66 12.79
C GLU A 71 0.84 0.84 13.08
N ASP A 72 1.62 1.20 14.11
CA ASP A 72 1.88 2.60 14.50
C ASP A 72 2.49 3.43 13.36
N GLU A 73 3.42 2.85 12.59
CA GLU A 73 4.03 3.52 11.44
C GLU A 73 3.03 3.67 10.27
N CYS A 74 2.02 2.81 10.22
CA CYS A 74 1.01 2.77 9.16
C CYS A 74 -0.27 3.58 9.44
N LEU A 75 -0.36 4.25 10.60
CA LEU A 75 -1.56 5.00 11.02
C LEU A 75 -1.96 6.16 10.09
N GLN A 76 -1.08 6.62 9.20
CA GLN A 76 -1.35 7.74 8.28
C GLN A 76 -1.19 7.37 6.79
N GLU A 77 -0.32 6.40 6.49
CA GLU A 77 -0.05 5.88 5.15
C GLU A 77 0.54 4.48 5.31
N ILE A 78 0.31 3.56 4.38
CA ILE A 78 0.92 2.23 4.45
C ILE A 78 2.40 2.28 4.05
N PHE A 79 3.25 1.79 4.93
CA PHE A 79 4.67 1.59 4.70
C PHE A 79 5.02 0.11 4.62
N VAL A 80 5.96 -0.21 3.75
CA VAL A 80 6.59 -1.54 3.66
C VAL A 80 8.06 -1.45 3.97
N LEU A 81 8.63 -2.57 4.43
CA LEU A 81 10.03 -2.68 4.81
C LEU A 81 10.82 -3.46 3.75
N ILE A 82 12.00 -2.95 3.42
CA ILE A 82 12.97 -3.60 2.55
C ILE A 82 14.34 -3.67 3.25
N THR A 83 15.20 -4.57 2.78
CA THR A 83 16.64 -4.48 3.05
C THR A 83 17.30 -3.54 2.04
N TRP A 84 17.91 -2.46 2.52
CA TRP A 84 18.62 -1.47 1.70
C TRP A 84 19.97 -1.11 2.33
N GLN A 85 21.09 -1.41 1.65
CA GLN A 85 22.45 -1.16 2.19
C GLN A 85 22.65 -1.75 3.59
N ASP A 86 22.32 -3.04 3.77
CA ASP A 86 22.47 -3.80 5.02
C ASP A 86 21.68 -3.24 6.23
N ARG A 87 20.63 -2.43 5.97
CA ARG A 87 19.71 -1.92 6.98
C ARG A 87 18.26 -2.03 6.52
N THR A 88 17.34 -2.05 7.47
CA THR A 88 15.90 -1.96 7.18
C THR A 88 15.55 -0.53 6.78
N LEU A 89 14.80 -0.38 5.69
CA LEU A 89 14.28 0.89 5.21
C LEU A 89 12.77 0.81 5.01
N GLY A 90 12.03 1.75 5.59
CA GLY A 90 10.61 1.94 5.38
C GLY A 90 10.32 2.79 4.15
N LEU A 91 9.35 2.36 3.36
CA LEU A 91 9.01 2.90 2.06
C LEU A 91 7.49 2.99 1.91
N PRO A 92 6.92 4.15 1.51
CA PRO A 92 5.50 4.21 1.19
C PRO A 92 5.13 3.18 0.13
N LEU A 93 4.11 2.35 0.39
CA LEU A 93 3.64 1.36 -0.59
C LEU A 93 3.14 2.04 -1.86
N ALA A 94 2.53 3.22 -1.72
CA ALA A 94 2.02 4.03 -2.83
C ALA A 94 3.10 4.49 -3.84
N GLN A 95 4.39 4.39 -3.48
CA GLN A 95 5.49 4.72 -4.40
C GLN A 95 5.93 3.53 -5.28
N LEU A 96 5.47 2.30 -4.97
CA LEU A 96 5.93 1.06 -5.57
C LEU A 96 4.88 0.44 -6.50
N ASP A 97 5.30 0.01 -7.68
CA ASP A 97 4.52 -0.88 -8.54
C ASP A 97 5.02 -2.32 -8.35
N VAL A 98 4.11 -3.28 -8.21
CA VAL A 98 4.47 -4.71 -8.14
C VAL A 98 5.02 -5.16 -9.49
N VAL A 99 6.16 -5.85 -9.46
CA VAL A 99 6.80 -6.44 -10.64
C VAL A 99 6.47 -7.92 -10.74
N GLU A 100 6.53 -8.64 -9.61
CA GLU A 100 6.29 -10.08 -9.55
C GLU A 100 5.76 -10.44 -8.15
N ALA A 101 4.52 -10.94 -8.13
CA ALA A 101 3.82 -11.45 -6.96
C ALA A 101 2.65 -12.35 -7.39
N ASP A 102 1.94 -12.94 -6.43
CA ASP A 102 0.68 -13.65 -6.70
C ASP A 102 -0.49 -12.71 -6.99
N GLU A 103 -1.62 -13.29 -7.40
CA GLU A 103 -2.82 -12.54 -7.78
C GLU A 103 -3.41 -11.75 -6.60
N ASP A 104 -3.40 -12.31 -5.39
CA ASP A 104 -3.88 -11.65 -4.18
C ASP A 104 -3.05 -10.41 -3.85
N THR A 105 -1.72 -10.50 -3.92
CA THR A 105 -0.81 -9.36 -3.71
C THR A 105 -1.02 -8.29 -4.78
N LEU A 106 -1.17 -8.68 -6.04
CA LEU A 106 -1.43 -7.74 -7.14
C LEU A 106 -2.76 -7.00 -6.96
N GLU A 107 -3.81 -7.72 -6.54
CA GLU A 107 -5.13 -7.14 -6.29
C GLU A 107 -5.07 -6.14 -5.12
N ALA A 108 -4.52 -6.55 -3.98
CA ALA A 108 -4.49 -5.75 -2.76
C ALA A 108 -3.63 -4.49 -2.91
N VAL A 109 -2.45 -4.57 -3.53
CA VAL A 109 -1.63 -3.38 -3.84
C VAL A 109 -2.36 -2.48 -4.86
N GLY A 110 -3.07 -3.07 -5.82
CA GLY A 110 -3.89 -2.31 -6.77
C GLY A 110 -5.02 -1.54 -6.10
N ASP A 111 -5.66 -2.11 -5.07
CA ASP A 111 -6.71 -1.45 -4.31
C ASP A 111 -6.17 -0.30 -3.47
N TRP A 112 -5.01 -0.50 -2.84
CA TRP A 112 -4.33 0.57 -2.14
C TRP A 112 -3.98 1.75 -3.07
N HIS A 113 -3.45 1.46 -4.26
CA HIS A 113 -3.18 2.49 -5.26
C HIS A 113 -4.46 3.20 -5.70
N TYR A 114 -5.53 2.45 -5.95
CA TYR A 114 -6.83 3.02 -6.30
C TYR A 114 -7.32 3.99 -5.21
N TRP A 115 -7.30 3.57 -3.95
CA TRP A 115 -7.70 4.40 -2.80
C TRP A 115 -6.93 5.73 -2.74
N VAL A 116 -5.60 5.66 -2.86
CA VAL A 116 -4.73 6.85 -2.86
C VAL A 116 -4.99 7.75 -4.08
N GLU A 117 -5.20 7.17 -5.27
CA GLU A 117 -5.48 7.92 -6.51
C GLU A 117 -6.86 8.58 -6.52
N GLN A 118 -7.85 8.00 -5.85
CA GLN A 118 -9.15 8.63 -5.61
C GLN A 118 -9.06 9.83 -4.66
N GLY A 119 -7.91 10.01 -4.01
CA GLY A 119 -7.69 11.03 -2.98
C GLY A 119 -8.39 10.70 -1.67
N TYR A 120 -8.76 9.44 -1.46
CA TYR A 120 -9.30 8.99 -0.20
C TYR A 120 -8.20 8.99 0.86
N SER A 121 -8.62 9.23 2.09
CA SER A 121 -7.75 9.29 3.24
C SER A 121 -8.47 8.63 4.42
N TYR A 122 -7.75 8.41 5.51
CA TYR A 122 -8.38 7.92 6.72
C TYR A 122 -9.37 8.95 7.30
N GLY A 123 -9.17 10.26 7.04
CA GLY A 123 -10.06 11.36 7.45
C GLY A 123 -11.06 11.80 6.39
#